data_AF-A0A818V0H8-F1
#
_entry.id   AF-A0A818V0H8-F1
#
_cell.length_a   1.000
_cell.length_b   1.000
_cell.length_c   1.000
_cell.angle_alpha   90.00
_cell.angle_beta   90.00
_cell.angle_gamma   90.00
#
_symmetry.space_group_name_H-M   'P 1'
#
loop_
_entity.id
_entity.type
_entity.pdbx_description
1 polymer ?
#
loop_
_entity_poly.entity_id
_entity_poly.type
_entity_poly.pdbx_seq_one_letter_code
_entity_poly.pdbx_strand_id
1 'polypeptide(L)'
;MFILFWFVVISASQQDNQHYTRNIIVVGNYGLSPGQSRAQMALWSIMAAPLILSVDLRTINDWARDIILNKNLISINQDPLGVMGRRILKLNGNVEVWSKPLIDDRTAFVALFPQPYGTPIHISVNLTDLGLGRFDEYDFFETFHSEFLGKYHKNEQYNFTINPSGDVHAFYVESANTKIYRFD
;
A
#
# COMPACT_ATOMS: atom_id res chain seq x y z
N MET A 1 20.14 -23.59 -5.74
CA MET A 1 20.31 -22.84 -7.01
C MET A 1 20.05 -21.38 -6.68
N PHE A 2 21.09 -20.57 -6.73
CA PHE A 2 21.09 -19.15 -6.39
C PHE A 2 20.34 -18.34 -7.44
N ILE A 3 19.56 -17.35 -7.01
CA ILE A 3 19.22 -16.21 -7.86
C ILE A 3 19.48 -14.95 -7.03
N LEU A 4 20.67 -14.38 -7.25
CA LEU A 4 20.99 -12.99 -6.97
C LEU A 4 20.50 -12.16 -8.15
N PHE A 5 19.61 -11.20 -7.92
CA PHE A 5 19.46 -10.04 -8.82
C PHE A 5 19.90 -8.80 -8.05
N TRP A 6 21.15 -8.40 -8.32
CA TRP A 6 21.66 -7.06 -8.04
C TRP A 6 21.20 -6.14 -9.17
N PHE A 7 20.59 -5.01 -8.82
CA PHE A 7 20.66 -3.67 -9.46
C PHE A 7 19.40 -2.86 -9.08
N VAL A 8 19.43 -2.19 -7.94
CA VAL A 8 18.80 -0.87 -7.78
C VAL A 8 19.79 0.00 -7.03
N VAL A 9 20.11 1.13 -7.64
CA VAL A 9 21.06 2.14 -7.18
C VAL A 9 20.70 2.58 -5.76
N ILE A 10 21.62 2.34 -4.83
CA ILE A 10 21.62 2.91 -3.49
C ILE A 10 21.87 4.41 -3.64
N SER A 11 20.81 5.21 -3.51
CA SER A 11 20.92 6.62 -3.13
C SER A 11 19.94 6.90 -2.00
N ALA A 12 20.29 6.42 -0.81
CA ALA A 12 19.87 7.04 0.43
C ALA A 12 21.01 6.86 1.42
N SER A 13 21.60 7.99 1.81
CA SER A 13 22.73 8.10 2.72
C SER A 13 22.48 7.42 4.07
N GLN A 14 23.45 6.58 4.47
CA GLN A 14 23.88 6.22 5.83
C GLN A 14 22.90 6.51 7.01
N GLN A 15 22.32 5.44 7.58
CA GLN A 15 22.26 5.23 9.04
C GLN A 15 21.81 3.79 9.39
N ASP A 16 22.76 3.03 9.96
CA ASP A 16 22.67 1.83 10.82
C ASP A 16 21.84 0.57 10.45
N ASN A 17 22.42 -0.56 10.87
CA ASN A 17 22.10 -1.99 10.62
C ASN A 17 20.64 -2.48 10.85
N GLN A 18 19.68 -1.60 11.11
CA GLN A 18 18.25 -1.91 11.26
C GLN A 18 17.49 -1.94 9.92
N HIS A 19 18.10 -1.44 8.83
CA HIS A 19 17.45 -1.36 7.52
C HIS A 19 17.40 -2.69 6.75
N TYR A 20 18.33 -3.63 6.99
CA TYR A 20 18.37 -4.90 6.26
C TYR A 20 17.16 -5.79 6.56
N THR A 21 16.65 -5.80 7.80
CA THR A 21 15.46 -6.58 8.19
C THR A 21 14.15 -5.97 7.72
N ARG A 22 14.12 -4.64 7.53
CA ARG A 22 12.95 -3.91 7.02
C ARG A 22 12.72 -4.10 5.53
N ASN A 23 13.48 -4.94 4.82
CA ASN A 23 13.29 -5.23 3.39
C ASN A 23 12.81 -6.66 3.13
N ILE A 24 12.57 -7.45 4.19
CA ILE A 24 12.20 -8.86 4.06
C ILE A 24 10.71 -9.04 4.31
N ILE A 25 10.02 -9.59 3.31
CA ILE A 25 8.63 -10.03 3.39
C ILE A 25 8.61 -11.41 4.06
N VAL A 26 7.89 -11.50 5.19
CA VAL A 26 7.72 -12.74 5.97
C VAL A 26 6.27 -13.25 5.96
N VAL A 27 5.49 -12.77 5.00
CA VAL A 27 4.08 -13.11 4.78
C VAL A 27 3.91 -14.62 4.55
N GLY A 28 3.17 -15.29 5.42
CA GLY A 28 2.95 -16.74 5.36
C GLY A 28 3.80 -17.58 6.32
N ASN A 29 4.73 -16.97 7.06
CA ASN A 29 5.37 -17.60 8.22
C ASN A 29 4.44 -17.57 9.45
N TYR A 30 4.72 -18.40 10.46
CA TYR A 30 3.93 -18.53 11.70
C TYR A 30 3.80 -17.26 12.57
N GLY A 31 4.47 -16.16 12.20
CA GLY A 31 4.61 -14.95 13.03
C GLY A 31 3.65 -13.80 12.70
N LEU A 32 2.92 -13.84 11.58
CA LEU A 32 2.01 -12.76 11.17
C LEU A 32 0.60 -13.26 10.89
N SER A 33 -0.40 -12.53 11.37
CA SER A 33 -1.79 -12.70 10.93
C SER A 33 -1.97 -12.29 9.45
N PRO A 34 -3.06 -12.68 8.78
CA PRO A 34 -3.37 -12.20 7.44
C PRO A 34 -3.45 -10.68 7.33
N GLY A 35 -4.01 -10.00 8.34
CA GLY A 35 -4.08 -8.53 8.40
C GLY A 35 -2.68 -7.90 8.47
N GLN A 36 -1.83 -8.40 9.38
CA GLN A 36 -0.44 -7.93 9.52
C GLN A 36 0.38 -8.18 8.25
N SER A 37 0.11 -9.29 7.56
CA SER A 37 0.75 -9.63 6.30
C SER A 37 0.35 -8.67 5.17
N ARG A 38 -0.93 -8.31 5.09
CA ARG A 38 -1.43 -7.27 4.18
C ARG A 38 -0.79 -5.92 4.49
N ALA A 39 -0.73 -5.52 5.76
CA ALA A 39 -0.10 -4.28 6.18
C ALA A 39 1.38 -4.23 5.79
N GLN A 40 2.13 -5.33 6.00
CA GLN A 40 3.52 -5.42 5.56
C GLN A 40 3.64 -5.21 4.04
N MET A 41 2.89 -5.97 3.25
CA MET A 41 2.98 -5.87 1.79
C MET A 41 2.58 -4.48 1.28
N ALA A 42 1.51 -3.90 1.81
CA ALA A 42 1.05 -2.57 1.43
C ALA A 42 2.06 -1.47 1.77
N LEU A 43 2.62 -1.50 2.99
CA LEU A 43 3.58 -0.49 3.43
C LEU A 43 4.91 -0.59 2.66
N TRP A 44 5.39 -1.79 2.36
CA TRP A 44 6.59 -1.97 1.54
C TRP A 44 6.37 -1.50 0.10
N SER A 45 5.17 -1.74 -0.43
CA SER A 45 4.78 -1.29 -1.77
C SER A 45 4.75 0.23 -1.88
N ILE A 46 4.11 0.91 -0.91
CA ILE A 46 4.04 2.38 -0.92
C ILE A 46 5.39 3.04 -0.64
N MET A 47 6.27 2.38 0.12
CA MET A 47 7.63 2.86 0.38
C MET A 47 8.62 2.61 -0.76
N ALA A 48 8.19 1.98 -1.88
CA ALA A 48 9.08 1.55 -2.96
C ALA A 48 10.28 0.71 -2.45
N ALA A 49 10.06 -0.07 -1.39
CA ALA A 49 11.08 -0.93 -0.81
C ALA A 49 11.32 -2.16 -1.69
N PRO A 50 12.53 -2.75 -1.68
CA PRO A 50 12.76 -4.05 -2.30
C PRO A 50 11.80 -5.11 -1.73
N LEU A 51 11.11 -5.84 -2.60
CA LEU A 51 10.19 -6.92 -2.22
C LEU A 51 10.91 -8.28 -2.17
N ILE A 52 11.75 -8.48 -1.15
CA ILE A 52 12.55 -9.71 -1.00
C ILE A 52 11.78 -10.71 -0.12
N LEU A 53 11.47 -11.89 -0.65
CA LEU A 53 10.72 -12.93 0.06
C LEU A 53 11.64 -13.81 0.91
N SER A 54 11.26 -14.05 2.17
CA SER A 54 11.93 -15.02 3.06
C SER A 54 10.91 -16.00 3.65
N VAL A 55 10.32 -16.81 2.77
CA VAL A 55 9.28 -17.81 3.09
C VAL A 55 9.48 -19.08 2.27
N ASP A 56 9.07 -20.24 2.79
CA ASP A 56 9.09 -21.49 2.03
C ASP A 56 7.93 -21.53 1.04
N LEU A 57 8.22 -21.25 -0.23
CA LEU A 57 7.24 -21.22 -1.31
C LEU A 57 6.56 -22.56 -1.56
N ARG A 58 7.13 -23.68 -1.10
CA ARG A 58 6.55 -25.03 -1.27
C ARG A 58 5.40 -25.29 -0.32
N THR A 59 5.36 -24.59 0.81
CA THR A 59 4.40 -24.80 1.90
C THR A 59 3.61 -23.53 2.23
N ILE A 60 3.69 -22.51 1.39
CA ILE A 60 3.00 -21.24 1.62
C ILE A 60 1.48 -21.43 1.52
N ASN A 61 0.75 -20.86 2.48
CA ASN A 61 -0.70 -20.84 2.48
C ASN A 61 -1.24 -20.01 1.30
N ASP A 62 -2.40 -20.39 0.76
CA ASP A 62 -2.98 -19.71 -0.40
C ASP A 62 -3.26 -18.22 -0.13
N TRP A 63 -3.80 -17.87 1.03
CA TRP A 63 -4.01 -16.46 1.42
C TRP A 63 -2.73 -15.62 1.41
N ALA A 64 -1.58 -16.22 1.76
CA ALA A 64 -0.29 -15.53 1.80
C ALA A 64 0.29 -15.40 0.39
N ARG A 65 0.09 -16.42 -0.45
CA ARG A 65 0.41 -16.39 -1.88
C ARG A 65 -0.35 -15.26 -2.58
N ASP A 66 -1.64 -15.11 -2.30
CA ASP A 66 -2.49 -14.07 -2.90
C ASP A 66 -2.00 -12.66 -2.58
N ILE A 67 -1.50 -12.43 -1.35
CA ILE A 67 -0.91 -11.14 -0.95
C ILE A 67 0.40 -10.88 -1.68
N ILE A 68 1.31 -11.86 -1.69
CA ILE A 68 2.65 -11.71 -2.30
C ILE A 68 2.57 -11.53 -3.82
N LEU A 69 1.63 -12.21 -4.48
CA LEU A 69 1.42 -12.15 -5.93
C LEU A 69 0.42 -11.08 -6.35
N ASN A 70 -0.03 -10.22 -5.45
CA ASN A 70 -1.00 -9.18 -5.76
C ASN A 70 -0.41 -8.19 -6.79
N LYS A 71 -0.97 -8.22 -8.01
CA LYS A 71 -0.47 -7.42 -9.14
C LYS A 71 -0.54 -5.92 -8.89
N ASN A 72 -1.55 -5.43 -8.17
CA ASN A 72 -1.70 -4.00 -7.89
C ASN A 72 -0.64 -3.51 -6.90
N LEU A 73 -0.36 -4.29 -5.84
CA LEU A 73 0.70 -3.96 -4.88
C LEU A 73 2.07 -3.96 -5.57
N ILE A 74 2.32 -4.98 -6.40
CA ILE A 74 3.55 -5.06 -7.20
C ILE A 74 3.65 -3.86 -8.16
N SER A 75 2.57 -3.49 -8.85
CA SER A 75 2.60 -2.34 -9.77
C SER A 75 2.79 -1.02 -9.04
N ILE A 76 2.21 -0.86 -7.85
CA ILE A 76 2.46 0.30 -6.98
C ILE A 76 3.92 0.33 -6.56
N ASN A 77 4.51 -0.80 -6.18
CA ASN A 77 5.90 -0.88 -5.77
C ASN A 77 6.86 -0.54 -6.92
N GLN A 78 6.64 -1.15 -8.08
CA GLN A 78 7.46 -1.06 -9.29
C GLN A 78 7.05 0.08 -10.23
N ASP A 79 6.29 1.07 -9.73
CA ASP A 79 5.83 2.19 -10.55
C ASP A 79 7.03 2.94 -11.18
N PRO A 80 7.02 3.20 -12.51
CA PRO A 80 8.14 3.79 -13.22
C PRO A 80 8.55 5.19 -12.75
N LEU A 81 7.68 5.91 -12.05
CA LEU A 81 8.01 7.22 -11.49
C LEU A 81 9.14 7.11 -10.45
N GLY A 82 9.34 5.93 -9.84
CA GLY A 82 10.46 5.67 -8.93
C GLY A 82 10.42 6.50 -7.64
N VAL A 83 9.28 7.12 -7.32
CA VAL A 83 9.12 7.98 -6.15
C VAL A 83 8.70 7.16 -4.94
N MET A 84 9.37 7.36 -3.81
CA MET A 84 8.99 6.79 -2.52
C MET A 84 7.76 7.52 -1.95
N GLY A 85 6.81 6.76 -1.40
CA GLY A 85 5.67 7.31 -0.69
C GLY A 85 6.03 7.92 0.67
N ARG A 86 5.18 8.81 1.16
CA ARG A 86 5.36 9.53 2.43
C ARG A 86 4.10 9.47 3.28
N ARG A 87 4.26 9.53 4.60
CA ARG A 87 3.14 9.71 5.53
C ARG A 87 2.58 11.13 5.36
N ILE A 88 1.29 11.25 5.04
CA ILE A 88 0.62 12.54 4.83
C ILE A 88 -0.29 12.95 5.97
N LEU A 89 -0.90 11.99 6.67
CA LEU A 89 -1.84 12.27 7.74
C LEU A 89 -1.67 11.32 8.91
N LYS A 90 -2.11 11.78 10.08
CA LYS A 90 -2.32 10.95 11.25
C LYS A 90 -3.74 11.22 11.77
N LEU A 91 -4.63 10.26 11.60
CA LEU A 91 -6.06 10.36 11.89
C LEU A 91 -6.40 9.65 13.19
N ASN A 92 -7.38 10.20 13.92
CA ASN A 92 -7.92 9.63 15.16
C ASN A 92 -6.82 9.17 16.15
N GLY A 93 -5.75 9.94 16.25
CA GLY A 93 -4.63 9.72 17.16
C GLY A 93 -3.64 8.61 16.77
N ASN A 94 -4.05 7.58 16.01
CA ASN A 94 -3.22 6.39 15.77
C ASN A 94 -3.20 5.89 14.32
N VAL A 95 -4.15 6.25 13.46
CA VAL A 95 -4.16 5.79 12.07
C VAL A 95 -3.19 6.62 11.25
N GLU A 96 -2.24 5.97 10.61
CA GLU A 96 -1.26 6.62 9.73
C GLU A 96 -1.68 6.45 8.28
N VAL A 97 -1.79 7.56 7.54
CA VAL A 97 -2.09 7.53 6.10
C VAL A 97 -0.82 7.89 5.34
N TRP A 98 -0.43 6.99 4.46
CA TRP A 98 0.69 7.12 3.53
C TRP A 98 0.15 7.34 2.13
N SER A 99 0.84 8.15 1.34
CA SER A 99 0.55 8.34 -0.08
C SER A 99 1.79 8.20 -0.94
N LYS A 100 1.61 7.66 -2.15
CA LYS A 100 2.64 7.56 -3.18
C LYS A 100 2.03 8.04 -4.51
N PRO A 101 2.57 9.10 -5.13
CA PRO A 101 2.18 9.44 -6.50
C PRO A 101 2.65 8.34 -7.45
N LEU A 102 1.83 8.04 -8.45
CA LEU A 102 2.09 7.06 -9.48
C LEU A 102 2.05 7.73 -10.86
N ILE A 103 2.42 6.99 -11.90
CA ILE A 103 2.26 7.45 -13.28
C ILE A 103 0.77 7.67 -13.64
N ASP A 104 0.53 8.53 -14.63
CA ASP A 104 -0.80 8.84 -15.20
C ASP A 104 -1.78 9.54 -14.24
N ASP A 105 -1.24 10.45 -13.41
CA ASP A 105 -2.02 11.22 -12.41
C ASP A 105 -2.76 10.31 -11.40
N ARG A 106 -2.27 9.09 -11.19
CA ARG A 106 -2.77 8.17 -10.17
C ARG A 106 -2.05 8.38 -8.85
N THR A 107 -2.70 8.03 -7.75
CA THR A 107 -2.08 8.08 -6.41
C THR A 107 -2.51 6.86 -5.61
N ALA A 108 -1.54 6.15 -5.03
CA ALA A 108 -1.77 5.07 -4.09
C ALA A 108 -1.77 5.59 -2.65
N PHE A 109 -2.62 4.98 -1.82
CA PHE A 109 -2.79 5.28 -0.41
C PHE A 109 -2.77 4.00 0.43
N VAL A 110 -2.17 4.11 1.61
CA VAL A 110 -2.16 3.06 2.63
C VAL A 110 -2.52 3.69 3.96
N ALA A 111 -3.68 3.32 4.51
CA ALA A 111 -4.08 3.70 5.85
C ALA A 111 -3.86 2.51 6.80
N LEU A 112 -2.94 2.69 7.75
CA LEU A 112 -2.52 1.66 8.69
C LEU A 112 -3.04 1.98 10.08
N PHE A 113 -3.65 0.99 10.75
CA PHE A 113 -3.98 1.08 12.16
C PHE A 113 -3.03 0.19 12.98
N PRO A 114 -1.97 0.75 13.60
CA PRO A 114 -0.92 -0.02 14.27
C PRO A 114 -1.36 -0.65 15.61
N GLN A 115 -2.65 -0.59 15.96
CA GLN A 115 -3.17 -1.10 17.22
C GLN A 115 -3.35 -2.63 17.13
N PRO A 116 -2.70 -3.44 18.00
CA PRO A 116 -2.76 -4.90 17.91
C PRO A 116 -4.11 -5.48 18.37
N TYR A 117 -4.84 -4.75 19.21
CA TYR A 117 -6.12 -5.16 19.80
C TYR A 117 -7.08 -3.98 19.85
N GLY A 118 -8.39 -4.24 19.88
CA GLY A 118 -9.42 -3.20 20.01
C GLY A 118 -10.67 -3.54 19.23
N THR A 119 -11.44 -2.52 18.86
CA THR A 119 -12.55 -2.61 17.91
C THR A 119 -12.15 -1.98 16.58
N PRO A 120 -12.87 -2.29 15.48
CA PRO A 120 -12.69 -1.57 14.23
C PRO A 120 -12.80 -0.05 14.43
N ILE A 121 -11.97 0.69 13.70
CA ILE A 121 -11.97 2.15 13.73
C ILE A 121 -12.57 2.67 12.42
N HIS A 122 -13.55 3.56 12.54
CA HIS A 122 -14.14 4.27 11.42
C HIS A 122 -13.36 5.55 11.15
N ILE A 123 -12.99 5.75 9.89
CA ILE A 123 -12.25 6.90 9.42
C ILE A 123 -13.11 7.63 8.39
N SER A 124 -13.21 8.94 8.56
CA SER A 124 -13.72 9.87 7.55
C SER A 124 -12.60 10.88 7.27
N VAL A 125 -12.31 11.10 5.99
CA VAL A 125 -11.26 12.03 5.55
C VAL A 125 -11.74 12.82 4.34
N ASN A 126 -11.50 14.14 4.33
CA ASN A 126 -11.82 14.94 3.15
C ASN A 126 -10.81 14.63 2.04
N LEU A 127 -11.27 14.59 0.79
CA LEU A 127 -10.39 14.34 -0.36
C LEU A 127 -9.27 15.40 -0.48
N THR A 128 -9.55 16.64 -0.12
CA THR A 128 -8.53 17.71 -0.07
C THR A 128 -7.40 17.41 0.91
N ASP A 129 -7.69 16.77 2.05
CA ASP A 129 -6.69 16.42 3.08
C ASP A 129 -5.78 15.28 2.59
N LEU A 130 -6.30 14.44 1.69
CA LEU A 130 -5.51 13.43 0.96
C LEU A 130 -4.67 14.03 -0.18
N GLY A 131 -4.77 15.33 -0.43
CA GLY A 131 -4.13 16.00 -1.58
C GLY A 131 -4.90 15.86 -2.89
N LEU A 132 -6.14 15.36 -2.86
CA LEU A 132 -6.99 15.12 -4.03
C LEU A 132 -7.88 16.34 -4.36
N GLY A 133 -7.25 17.50 -4.54
CA GLY A 133 -7.94 18.76 -4.90
C GLY A 133 -7.76 19.22 -6.34
N ARG A 134 -6.92 18.54 -7.13
CA ARG A 134 -6.51 18.97 -8.47
C ARG A 134 -7.60 18.78 -9.53
N PHE A 135 -8.31 17.67 -9.47
CA PHE A 135 -9.41 17.32 -10.36
C PHE A 135 -10.74 17.39 -9.62
N ASP A 136 -11.84 17.53 -10.35
CA ASP A 136 -13.19 17.59 -9.76
C ASP A 136 -13.71 16.22 -9.32
N GLU A 137 -13.17 15.15 -9.87
CA GLU A 137 -13.67 13.78 -9.70
C GLU A 137 -12.55 12.74 -9.78
N TYR A 138 -12.66 11.71 -8.94
CA TYR A 138 -11.73 10.59 -8.86
C TYR A 138 -12.48 9.26 -8.75
N ASP A 139 -11.95 8.23 -9.41
CA ASP A 139 -12.38 6.85 -9.27
C ASP A 139 -11.48 6.15 -8.24
N PHE A 140 -12.07 5.51 -7.24
CA PHE A 140 -11.36 4.82 -6.16
C PHE A 140 -11.41 3.31 -6.37
N PHE A 141 -10.28 2.65 -6.14
CA PHE A 141 -10.15 1.20 -6.26
C PHE A 141 -9.45 0.60 -5.04
N GLU A 142 -10.02 -0.47 -4.49
CA GLU A 142 -9.43 -1.27 -3.44
C GLU A 142 -8.28 -2.10 -4.01
N THR A 143 -7.12 -2.05 -3.35
CA THR A 143 -5.88 -2.58 -3.93
C THR A 143 -5.82 -4.11 -3.89
N PHE A 144 -6.33 -4.78 -2.84
CA PHE A 144 -6.18 -6.22 -2.68
C PHE A 144 -7.06 -7.03 -3.65
N HIS A 145 -8.27 -6.58 -3.95
CA HIS A 145 -9.24 -7.30 -4.80
C HIS A 145 -9.58 -6.57 -6.10
N SER A 146 -8.95 -5.41 -6.37
CA SER A 146 -9.28 -4.54 -7.51
C SER A 146 -10.76 -4.10 -7.53
N GLU A 147 -11.37 -3.97 -6.36
CA GLU A 147 -12.78 -3.62 -6.24
C GLU A 147 -12.96 -2.12 -6.50
N PHE A 148 -13.92 -1.75 -7.35
CA PHE A 148 -14.29 -0.34 -7.51
C PHE A 148 -15.06 0.13 -6.28
N LEU A 149 -14.47 1.06 -5.54
CA LEU A 149 -15.02 1.58 -4.29
C LEU A 149 -16.03 2.71 -4.52
N GLY A 150 -15.97 3.35 -5.69
CA GLY A 150 -16.86 4.43 -6.05
C GLY A 150 -16.13 5.61 -6.67
N LYS A 151 -16.95 6.59 -7.01
CA LYS A 151 -16.55 7.85 -7.63
C LYS A 151 -16.82 8.97 -6.63
N TYR A 152 -15.83 9.83 -6.44
CA TYR A 152 -15.87 10.87 -5.43
C TYR A 152 -15.49 12.22 -6.00
N HIS A 153 -16.22 13.25 -5.60
CA HIS A 153 -15.90 14.63 -5.94
C HIS A 153 -14.90 15.22 -4.94
N LYS A 154 -14.05 16.15 -5.38
CA LYS A 154 -12.98 16.74 -4.54
C LYS A 154 -13.43 17.35 -3.20
N ASN A 155 -14.70 17.74 -3.09
CA ASN A 155 -15.27 18.35 -1.88
C ASN A 155 -15.96 17.32 -0.96
N GLU A 156 -15.89 16.04 -1.28
CA GLU A 156 -16.53 14.96 -0.52
C GLU A 156 -15.58 14.36 0.50
N GLN A 157 -16.17 13.54 1.38
CA GLN A 157 -15.45 12.73 2.35
C GLN A 157 -15.41 11.28 1.90
N TYR A 158 -14.25 10.67 2.07
CA TYR A 158 -14.07 9.23 1.91
C TYR A 158 -14.13 8.54 3.27
N ASN A 159 -15.03 7.57 3.39
CA ASN A 159 -15.30 6.85 4.63
C ASN A 159 -14.88 5.38 4.50
N PHE A 160 -14.11 4.88 5.45
CA PHE A 160 -13.69 3.49 5.48
C PHE A 160 -13.47 3.01 6.91
N THR A 161 -13.35 1.68 7.07
CA THR A 161 -13.15 1.05 8.38
C THR A 161 -11.87 0.22 8.35
N ILE A 162 -11.03 0.34 9.38
CA ILE A 162 -9.85 -0.52 9.54
C ILE A 162 -10.05 -1.41 10.76
N ASN A 163 -9.82 -2.71 10.60
CA ASN A 163 -9.84 -3.64 11.72
C ASN A 163 -8.63 -3.44 12.64
N PRO A 164 -8.78 -3.71 13.94
CA PRO A 164 -7.64 -3.87 14.84
C PRO A 164 -6.81 -5.10 14.42
N SER A 165 -5.64 -5.27 15.02
CA SER A 165 -4.68 -6.35 14.73
C SER A 165 -3.79 -6.11 13.52
N GLY A 166 -3.44 -4.84 13.27
CA GLY A 166 -2.50 -4.47 12.22
C GLY A 166 -3.04 -4.72 10.81
N ASP A 167 -4.36 -4.62 10.63
CA ASP A 167 -4.97 -4.61 9.32
C ASP A 167 -4.73 -3.27 8.61
N VAL A 168 -5.01 -3.22 7.32
CA VAL A 168 -4.70 -2.08 6.47
C VAL A 168 -5.84 -1.82 5.50
N HIS A 169 -6.10 -0.54 5.23
CA HIS A 169 -6.93 -0.12 4.11
C HIS A 169 -6.01 0.43 3.02
N ALA A 170 -5.85 -0.31 1.92
CA ALA A 170 -5.02 0.08 0.79
C ALA A 170 -5.91 0.34 -0.43
N PHE A 171 -5.76 1.51 -1.03
CA PHE A 171 -6.53 1.91 -2.21
C PHE A 171 -5.68 2.76 -3.13
N TYR A 172 -6.07 2.86 -4.39
CA TYR A 172 -5.51 3.83 -5.32
C TYR A 172 -6.63 4.60 -6.00
N VAL A 173 -6.30 5.80 -6.46
CA VAL A 173 -7.24 6.69 -7.14
C VAL A 173 -6.73 7.01 -8.52
N GLU A 174 -7.65 7.08 -9.47
CA GLU A 174 -7.42 7.52 -10.85
C GLU A 174 -8.26 8.78 -11.10
N SER A 175 -7.70 9.77 -11.80
CA SER A 175 -8.52 10.91 -12.21
C SER A 175 -9.54 10.43 -13.25
N ALA A 176 -10.78 10.93 -13.21
CA ALA A 176 -11.80 10.55 -14.20
C ALA A 176 -11.42 10.91 -15.66
N ASN A 177 -10.40 11.75 -15.84
CA ASN A 177 -9.85 12.12 -17.15
C ASN A 177 -8.71 11.19 -17.62
N THR A 178 -8.22 10.27 -16.78
CA THR A 178 -7.20 9.28 -17.12
C THR A 178 -7.82 8.12 -17.92
N LYS A 179 -8.38 8.42 -19.10
CA LYS A 179 -8.85 7.39 -20.06
C LYS A 179 -7.75 7.02 -21.06
N ILE A 180 -6.55 6.62 -20.66
CA ILE A 180 -5.63 6.03 -21.64
C ILE A 180 -4.74 4.93 -21.05
N TYR A 181 -4.82 3.75 -21.69
CA TYR A 181 -3.99 2.53 -21.56
C TYR A 181 -4.17 1.63 -20.33
N ARG A 182 -5.31 0.91 -20.26
CA ARG A 182 -5.31 -0.41 -19.61
C ARG A 182 -4.81 -1.41 -20.64
N PHE A 183 -3.63 -2.01 -20.40
CA PHE A 183 -3.19 -3.18 -21.16
C PHE A 183 -4.04 -4.38 -20.71
N ASP A 184 -4.94 -4.76 -21.60
CA ASP A 184 -5.68 -6.02 -21.67
C ASP A 184 -4.75 -7.24 -21.79
#